data_AF-A0A1S2KPG4-F1
#
_entry.id   AF-A0A1S2KPG4-F1
#
_cell.length_a   1.000
_cell.length_b   1.000
_cell.length_c   1.000
_cell.angle_alpha   90.00
_cell.angle_beta   90.00
_cell.angle_gamma   90.00
#
_symmetry.space_group_name_H-M   'P 1'
#
loop_
_entity.id
_entity.type
_entity.pdbx_description
1 polymer ?
#
loop_
_entity_poly.entity_id
_entity_poly.type
_entity_poly.pdbx_seq_one_letter_code
_entity_poly.pdbx_strand_id
1 'polypeptide(L)'
;MAYGLEDEDALNQVLRSAATPAGRCLAFPNVLQHRVGSFRLADPSRPGHRKILAFFLVDPSDRIVSTSDVPPQQPWADTSTMTLDQAKEYREQLMQERKFFVDEHNEQLYEREFSLCEH
;
A
#
# COMPACT_ATOMS: atom_id res chain seq x y z
N MET A 1 -25.43 3.62 -18.05
CA MET A 1 -26.29 3.84 -16.88
C MET A 1 -25.95 2.75 -15.88
N ALA A 2 -25.09 3.04 -14.91
CA ALA A 2 -24.84 2.12 -13.80
C ALA A 2 -26.02 2.22 -12.84
N TYR A 3 -26.62 1.11 -12.46
CA TYR A 3 -27.73 1.08 -11.52
C TYR A 3 -27.20 1.31 -10.09
N GLY A 4 -27.75 2.30 -9.36
CA GLY A 4 -27.39 2.57 -7.96
C GLY A 4 -26.29 3.60 -7.72
N LEU A 5 -26.09 4.56 -8.63
CA LEU A 5 -25.28 5.76 -8.41
C LEU A 5 -26.15 6.99 -8.68
N GLU A 6 -26.25 7.90 -7.70
CA GLU A 6 -26.88 9.22 -7.88
C GLU A 6 -25.87 10.25 -8.40
N ASP A 7 -26.33 11.44 -8.77
CA ASP A 7 -25.45 12.53 -9.20
C ASP A 7 -24.64 13.03 -7.99
N GLU A 8 -23.32 13.25 -8.15
CA GLU A 8 -22.37 13.58 -7.07
C GLU A 8 -22.16 12.49 -6.00
N ASP A 9 -22.65 11.27 -6.21
CA ASP A 9 -22.42 10.15 -5.29
C ASP A 9 -21.00 9.60 -5.37
N ALA A 10 -20.61 8.95 -4.27
CA ALA A 10 -19.35 8.26 -4.20
C ALA A 10 -19.20 7.19 -5.29
N LEU A 11 -18.23 7.36 -6.20
CA LEU A 11 -17.80 6.40 -7.22
C LEU A 11 -17.24 5.10 -6.63
N ASN A 12 -16.98 5.06 -5.32
CA ASN A 12 -16.52 3.86 -4.61
C ASN A 12 -17.59 3.23 -3.70
N GLN A 13 -17.98 1.99 -4.01
CA GLN A 13 -18.90 1.21 -3.18
C GLN A 13 -18.17 0.39 -2.11
N VAL A 14 -18.62 0.50 -0.85
CA VAL A 14 -18.10 -0.34 0.25
C VAL A 14 -18.66 -1.75 0.12
N LEU A 15 -17.78 -2.70 -0.24
CA LEU A 15 -18.20 -4.09 -0.34
C LEU A 15 -18.34 -4.76 1.03
N ARG A 16 -17.28 -4.78 1.85
CA ARG A 16 -17.21 -5.53 3.12
C ARG A 16 -15.95 -5.25 3.92
N SER A 17 -15.90 -5.79 5.14
CA SER A 17 -14.68 -5.89 5.95
C SER A 17 -14.33 -7.36 6.22
N ALA A 18 -13.05 -7.61 6.52
CA ALA A 18 -12.57 -8.91 6.94
C ALA A 18 -11.66 -8.76 8.16
N ALA A 19 -11.92 -9.51 9.22
CA ALA A 19 -11.02 -9.56 10.36
C ALA A 19 -9.71 -10.28 9.98
N THR A 20 -8.58 -9.84 10.54
CA THR A 20 -7.24 -10.40 10.30
C THR A 20 -6.65 -11.01 11.58
N PRO A 21 -7.23 -12.10 12.13
CA PRO A 21 -6.60 -12.82 13.25
C PRO A 21 -5.32 -13.52 12.79
N ALA A 22 -4.46 -13.88 13.75
CA ALA A 22 -3.27 -14.66 13.47
C ALA A 22 -3.61 -15.97 12.73
N GLY A 23 -2.79 -16.33 11.74
CA GLY A 23 -2.97 -17.54 10.93
C GLY A 23 -4.00 -17.43 9.80
N ARG A 24 -4.70 -16.31 9.63
CA ARG A 24 -5.61 -16.12 8.48
C ARG A 24 -4.85 -15.65 7.24
N CYS A 25 -5.14 -16.29 6.11
CA CYS A 25 -4.74 -15.84 4.77
C CYS A 25 -5.94 -15.23 4.04
N LEU A 26 -5.73 -14.13 3.32
CA LEU A 26 -6.72 -13.48 2.46
C LEU A 26 -6.12 -13.34 1.06
N ALA A 27 -6.90 -13.70 0.05
CA ALA A 27 -6.54 -13.52 -1.36
C ALA A 27 -7.68 -12.77 -2.06
N PHE A 28 -7.34 -11.70 -2.76
CA PHE A 28 -8.27 -10.86 -3.50
C PHE A 28 -7.53 -10.19 -4.67
N PRO A 29 -8.23 -9.84 -5.75
CA PRO A 29 -7.58 -9.20 -6.90
C PRO A 29 -7.15 -7.76 -6.56
N ASN A 30 -5.98 -7.34 -7.03
CA ASN A 30 -5.39 -6.03 -6.74
C ASN A 30 -6.18 -4.83 -7.32
N VAL A 31 -7.19 -5.09 -8.15
CA VAL A 31 -8.14 -4.09 -8.65
C VAL A 31 -9.08 -3.57 -7.55
N LEU A 32 -9.23 -4.31 -6.45
CA LEU A 32 -10.08 -3.90 -5.34
C LEU A 32 -9.31 -2.94 -4.42
N GLN A 33 -9.79 -1.70 -4.36
CA GLN A 33 -9.34 -0.75 -3.35
C GLN A 33 -9.66 -1.32 -1.97
N HIS A 34 -8.65 -1.35 -1.10
CA HIS A 34 -8.77 -1.85 0.25
C HIS A 34 -8.00 -0.95 1.21
N ARG A 35 -8.40 -0.98 2.49
CA ARG A 35 -7.70 -0.29 3.58
C ARG A 35 -7.49 -1.22 4.74
N VAL A 36 -6.37 -1.06 5.43
CA VAL A 36 -6.14 -1.76 6.69
C VAL A 36 -6.61 -0.87 7.83
N GLY A 37 -7.60 -1.34 8.59
CA GLY A 37 -8.11 -0.59 9.74
C GLY A 37 -7.04 -0.39 10.81
N SER A 38 -7.17 0.72 11.54
CA SER A 38 -6.38 0.99 12.75
C SER A 38 -6.58 -0.14 13.76
N PHE A 39 -5.54 -0.39 14.56
CA PHE A 39 -5.58 -1.41 15.60
C PHE A 39 -4.91 -0.89 16.86
N ARG A 40 -5.27 -1.48 17.99
CA ARG A 40 -4.63 -1.24 19.28
C ARG A 40 -4.48 -2.57 20.00
N LEU A 41 -3.51 -2.63 20.91
CA LEU A 41 -3.40 -3.76 21.80
C LEU A 41 -4.63 -3.81 22.71
N ALA A 42 -5.12 -5.02 22.99
CA ALA A 42 -6.19 -5.21 23.96
C ALA A 42 -5.76 -4.73 25.36
N ASP A 43 -4.47 -4.91 25.67
CA ASP A 43 -3.81 -4.38 26.85
C ASP A 43 -2.62 -3.49 26.41
N PRO A 44 -2.74 -2.15 26.51
CA PRO A 44 -1.69 -1.22 26.13
C PRO A 44 -0.41 -1.31 26.97
N SER A 45 -0.44 -1.94 28.16
CA SER A 45 0.73 -2.08 29.03
C SER A 45 1.67 -3.20 28.59
N ARG A 46 1.20 -4.08 27.71
CA ARG A 46 1.95 -5.23 27.22
C ARG A 46 2.53 -4.94 25.83
N PRO A 47 3.71 -5.47 25.49
CA PRO A 47 4.22 -5.36 24.13
C PRO A 47 3.36 -6.18 23.16
N GLY A 48 3.19 -5.67 21.94
CA GLY A 48 2.53 -6.40 20.87
C GLY A 48 2.60 -5.67 19.53
N HIS A 49 2.48 -6.44 18.46
CA HIS A 49 2.54 -5.93 17.08
C HIS A 49 1.62 -6.76 16.17
N ARG A 50 1.25 -6.20 15.02
CA ARG A 50 0.59 -6.91 13.91
C ARG A 50 1.61 -7.12 12.80
N LYS A 51 1.92 -8.38 12.47
CA LYS A 51 2.76 -8.71 11.29
C LYS A 51 1.87 -9.17 10.15
N ILE A 52 2.14 -8.66 8.95
CA ILE A 52 1.46 -9.03 7.72
C ILE A 52 2.53 -9.46 6.73
N LEU A 53 2.31 -10.57 6.05
CA LEU A 53 3.10 -10.99 4.89
C LEU A 53 2.17 -10.92 3.68
N ALA A 54 2.54 -10.12 2.68
CA ALA A 54 1.76 -9.92 1.47
C ALA A 54 2.53 -10.45 0.26
N PHE A 55 1.82 -11.13 -0.64
CA PHE A 55 2.32 -11.57 -1.92
C PHE A 55 1.53 -10.85 -3.02
N PHE A 56 2.23 -10.31 -4.01
CA PHE A 56 1.61 -9.80 -5.23
C PHE A 56 1.88 -10.82 -6.33
N LEU A 57 0.80 -11.41 -6.84
CA LEU A 57 0.86 -12.39 -7.90
C LEU A 57 0.65 -11.69 -9.24
N VAL A 58 1.45 -12.08 -10.23
CA VAL A 58 1.41 -11.58 -11.60
C VAL A 58 1.13 -12.76 -12.51
N ASP A 59 0.49 -12.51 -13.65
CA ASP A 59 0.31 -13.54 -14.68
C ASP A 59 1.68 -14.15 -15.04
N PRO A 60 1.86 -15.47 -14.90
CA PRO A 60 3.14 -16.12 -15.23
C PRO A 60 3.50 -16.03 -16.72
N SER A 61 2.54 -15.68 -17.59
CA SER A 61 2.76 -15.43 -19.02
C SER A 61 3.44 -14.08 -19.27
N ASP A 62 3.35 -13.16 -18.32
CA ASP A 62 3.97 -11.84 -18.38
C ASP A 62 5.33 -11.86 -17.67
N ARG A 63 6.40 -11.57 -18.42
CA ARG A 63 7.74 -11.48 -17.84
C ARG A 63 8.00 -10.08 -17.31
N ILE A 64 8.00 -9.93 -15.98
CA ILE A 64 8.44 -8.70 -15.31
C ILE A 64 9.96 -8.71 -15.14
N VAL A 65 10.57 -7.53 -15.26
CA VAL A 65 11.99 -7.31 -14.98
C VAL A 65 12.29 -7.66 -13.52
N SER A 66 13.22 -8.58 -13.29
CA SER A 66 13.65 -8.93 -11.95
C SER A 66 14.24 -7.71 -11.26
N THR A 67 14.06 -7.57 -9.95
CA THR A 67 14.77 -6.56 -9.17
C THR A 67 16.30 -6.70 -9.27
N SER A 68 16.80 -7.89 -9.59
CA SER A 68 18.21 -8.12 -9.91
C SER A 68 18.67 -7.46 -11.21
N ASP A 69 17.74 -7.21 -12.14
CA ASP A 69 17.99 -6.63 -13.47
C ASP A 69 17.58 -5.15 -13.53
N VAL A 70 17.04 -4.59 -12.43
CA VAL A 70 16.69 -3.17 -12.35
C VAL A 70 17.99 -2.36 -12.26
N PRO A 71 18.28 -1.48 -13.23
CA PRO A 71 19.45 -0.61 -13.16
C PRO A 71 19.35 0.30 -11.94
N PRO A 72 20.47 0.91 -11.49
CA PRO A 72 20.46 1.83 -10.37
C PRO A 72 19.38 2.90 -10.58
N GLN A 73 18.38 2.93 -9.70
CA GLN A 73 17.24 3.85 -9.83
C GLN A 73 17.67 5.32 -9.68
N GLN A 74 18.88 5.55 -9.18
CA GLN A 74 19.51 6.85 -9.00
C GLN A 74 20.85 6.84 -9.78
N PRO A 75 20.83 6.93 -11.12
CA PRO A 75 22.02 6.77 -11.95
C PRO A 75 23.07 7.88 -11.76
N TRP A 76 22.69 8.98 -11.10
CA TRP A 76 23.58 10.08 -10.70
C TRP A 76 24.24 9.87 -9.34
N ALA A 77 23.90 8.83 -8.59
CA ALA A 77 24.53 8.54 -7.31
C ALA A 77 25.88 7.83 -7.53
N ASP A 78 26.92 8.28 -6.83
CA ASP A 78 28.28 7.73 -6.93
C ASP A 78 28.38 6.23 -6.60
N THR A 79 27.35 5.66 -5.97
CA THR A 79 27.27 4.24 -5.64
C THR A 79 25.83 3.73 -5.82
N SER A 80 25.66 2.54 -6.41
CA SER A 80 24.36 1.85 -6.54
C SER A 80 23.84 1.28 -5.21
N THR A 81 24.63 1.39 -4.14
CA THR A 81 24.30 0.92 -2.80
C THR A 81 24.27 2.09 -1.82
N MET A 82 23.29 2.10 -0.93
CA MET A 82 23.17 3.09 0.14
C MET A 82 23.38 2.42 1.50
N THR A 83 23.84 3.17 2.49
CA THR A 83 23.89 2.67 3.87
C THR A 83 22.47 2.47 4.41
N LEU A 84 22.34 1.69 5.49
CA LEU A 84 21.03 1.48 6.13
C LEU A 84 20.38 2.80 6.58
N ASP A 85 21.19 3.75 7.07
CA ASP A 85 20.68 5.04 7.55
C ASP A 85 20.21 5.91 6.38
N GLN A 86 20.96 5.94 5.28
CA GLN A 86 20.53 6.58 4.03
C GLN A 86 19.24 5.95 3.50
N ALA A 87 19.12 4.61 3.54
CA ALA A 87 17.91 3.93 3.10
C ALA A 87 16.67 4.30 3.93
N LYS A 88 16.85 4.49 5.25
CA LYS A 88 15.77 4.95 6.13
C LYS A 88 15.39 6.38 5.82
N GLU A 89 16.36 7.26 5.64
CA GLU A 89 16.10 8.67 5.30
C GLU A 89 15.38 8.81 3.96
N TYR A 90 15.86 8.16 2.90
CA TYR A 90 15.18 8.15 1.61
C TYR A 90 13.80 7.52 1.69
N ARG A 91 13.62 6.46 2.48
CA ARG A 91 12.29 5.90 2.74
C ARG A 91 11.39 6.96 3.36
N GLU A 92 11.82 7.67 4.39
CA GLU A 92 11.00 8.71 5.03
C GLU A 92 10.62 9.83 4.06
N GLN A 93 11.57 10.31 3.25
CA GLN A 93 11.33 11.30 2.20
C GLN A 93 10.32 10.79 1.16
N LEU A 94 10.52 9.59 0.62
CA LEU A 94 9.61 8.97 -0.34
C LEU A 94 8.20 8.77 0.23
N MET A 95 8.08 8.40 1.51
CA MET A 95 6.78 8.24 2.17
C MET A 95 6.11 9.60 2.40
N GLN A 96 6.88 10.66 2.67
CA GLN A 96 6.36 12.02 2.76
C GLN A 96 5.87 12.53 1.40
N GLU A 97 6.64 12.37 0.34
CA GLU A 97 6.24 12.73 -1.03
C GLU A 97 5.01 11.93 -1.49
N ARG A 98 5.01 10.62 -1.23
CA ARG A 98 3.86 9.75 -1.52
C ARG A 98 2.64 10.15 -0.73
N LYS A 99 2.77 10.59 0.52
CA LYS A 99 1.64 11.11 1.28
C LYS A 99 0.97 12.28 0.56
N PHE A 100 1.75 13.25 0.08
CA PHE A 100 1.19 14.39 -0.66
C PHE A 100 0.58 13.98 -2.00
N PHE A 101 1.24 13.08 -2.75
CA PHE A 101 0.69 12.57 -4.02
C PHE A 101 -0.59 11.75 -3.79
N VAL A 102 -0.63 10.93 -2.75
CA VAL A 102 -1.80 10.17 -2.32
C VAL A 102 -2.91 11.14 -1.90
N ASP A 103 -2.62 12.18 -1.13
CA ASP A 103 -3.61 13.20 -0.72
C ASP A 103 -4.20 13.92 -1.95
N GLU A 104 -3.38 14.43 -2.88
CA GLU A 104 -3.88 15.09 -4.10
C GLU A 104 -4.68 14.14 -5.00
N HIS A 105 -4.23 12.90 -5.19
CA HIS A 105 -4.90 11.93 -6.05
C HIS A 105 -6.14 11.30 -5.38
N ASN A 106 -6.18 11.26 -4.05
CA ASN A 106 -7.40 10.96 -3.31
C ASN A 106 -8.41 12.11 -3.48
N GLU A 107 -8.00 13.35 -3.24
CA GLU A 107 -8.89 14.50 -3.38
C GLU A 107 -9.41 14.71 -4.81
N GLN A 108 -8.59 14.39 -5.83
CA GLN A 108 -8.94 14.63 -7.24
C GLN A 108 -9.51 13.41 -7.98
N LEU A 109 -9.26 12.17 -7.52
CA LEU A 109 -9.53 10.95 -8.31
C LEU A 109 -10.07 9.76 -7.49
N TYR A 110 -9.81 9.69 -6.18
CA TYR A 110 -10.27 8.61 -5.30
C TYR A 110 -10.86 9.16 -4.01
N GLU A 111 -12.19 9.14 -3.87
CA GLU A 111 -12.94 9.66 -2.70
C GLU A 111 -12.52 9.13 -1.31
N ARG A 112 -11.58 8.18 -1.21
CA ARG A 112 -11.07 7.64 0.05
C ARG A 112 -9.57 7.38 0.00
N GLU A 113 -8.93 7.69 1.12
CA GLU A 113 -7.52 7.39 1.40
C GLU A 113 -7.15 5.93 1.10
N PHE A 114 -6.28 5.74 0.11
CA PHE A 114 -5.65 4.46 -0.20
C PHE A 114 -4.20 4.45 0.30
N SER A 115 -3.91 3.57 1.26
CA SER A 115 -2.55 3.27 1.68
C SER A 115 -2.17 1.90 1.15
N LEU A 116 -1.16 1.85 0.27
CA LEU A 116 -0.53 0.61 -0.19
C LEU A 116 0.28 0.01 0.96
N CYS A 117 -0.42 -0.58 1.93
CA CYS A 117 0.17 -1.28 3.08
C CYS A 117 1.08 -0.40 3.97
N GLU A 118 1.01 0.92 3.86
CA GLU A 118 1.78 1.85 4.68
C GLU A 118 1.18 1.90 6.08
N HIS A 119 1.95 1.43 7.06
CA HIS A 119 1.66 1.43 8.49
C HIS A 119 2.80 2.11 9.23
#